data_AF-T0M3X3-F1
#
_entry.id   AF-T0M3X3-F1
#
_cell.length_a   1.000
_cell.length_b   1.000
_cell.length_c   1.000
_cell.angle_alpha   90.00
_cell.angle_beta   90.00
_cell.angle_gamma   90.00
#
_symmetry.space_group_name_H-M   'P 1'
#
loop_
_entity.id
_entity.type
_entity.pdbx_description
1 polymer ?
#
loop_
_entity_poly.entity_id
_entity_poly.type
_entity_poly.pdbx_seq_one_letter_code
_entity_poly.pdbx_strand_id
1 'polypeptide(L)' 'MTAEELSVKTVIPYTRVYTVLRKLLQLNLVQRIASNSAMFSIHEKEVVISILCEESKYSINGTEGHIANYLYEIQGK' A
#
# COMPACT_ATOMS: atom_id res chain seq x y z
N MET A 1 -11.38 -1.17 -13.54
CA MET A 1 -10.77 -2.03 -14.58
C MET A 1 -10.40 -3.38 -13.98
N THR A 2 -10.48 -4.45 -14.76
CA THR A 2 -9.99 -5.77 -14.36
C THR A 2 -8.45 -5.84 -14.48
N ALA A 3 -7.85 -6.85 -13.84
CA ALA A 3 -6.41 -7.11 -14.01
C ALA A 3 -6.03 -7.48 -15.45
N GLU A 4 -6.96 -8.11 -16.18
CA GLU A 4 -6.77 -8.48 -17.59
C GLU A 4 -6.78 -7.25 -18.50
N GLU A 5 -7.77 -6.36 -18.34
CA GLU A 5 -7.83 -5.09 -19.06
C GLU A 5 -6.58 -4.23 -18.83
N LEU A 6 -6.08 -4.19 -17.59
CA LEU A 6 -4.89 -3.43 -17.24
C LEU A 6 -3.63 -4.05 -17.84
N SER A 7 -3.53 -5.38 -17.90
CA SER A 7 -2.43 -6.10 -18.53
C SER A 7 -2.32 -5.76 -20.02
N VAL A 8 -3.45 -5.78 -20.74
CA VAL A 8 -3.49 -5.43 -22.17
C VAL A 8 -3.09 -3.96 -22.37
N LYS A 9 -3.68 -3.04 -21.59
CA LYS A 9 -3.44 -1.59 -21.74
C LYS A 9 -2.01 -1.17 -21.45
N THR A 10 -1.35 -1.82 -20.49
CA THR A 10 0.01 -1.47 -20.04
C THR A 10 1.10 -2.30 -20.71
N VAL A 11 0.73 -3.34 -21.47
CA VAL A 11 1.65 -4.34 -22.03
C VAL A 11 2.48 -5.03 -20.92
N ILE A 12 1.98 -5.03 -19.68
CA ILE A 12 2.59 -5.72 -18.54
C ILE A 12 1.94 -7.11 -18.43
N PRO A 13 2.72 -8.18 -18.20
CA PRO A 13 2.17 -9.52 -17.99
C PRO A 13 1.11 -9.56 -16.88
N TYR A 14 0.01 -10.28 -17.12
CA TYR A 14 -1.11 -10.41 -16.19
C TYR A 14 -0.66 -10.77 -14.76
N THR A 15 0.26 -11.72 -14.62
CA THR A 15 0.77 -12.18 -13.32
C THR A 15 1.42 -11.04 -12.53
N ARG A 16 2.17 -10.17 -13.20
CA ARG A 16 2.79 -8.98 -12.59
C ARG A 16 1.74 -7.94 -12.23
N VAL A 17 0.81 -7.66 -13.14
CA VAL A 17 -0.31 -6.74 -12.87
C VAL A 17 -1.12 -7.19 -11.66
N TYR A 18 -1.50 -8.46 -11.61
CA TYR A 18 -2.27 -9.02 -10.51
C TYR A 18 -1.50 -8.94 -9.18
N THR A 19 -0.20 -9.23 -9.19
CA THR A 19 0.66 -9.10 -8.00
C THR A 19 0.73 -7.66 -7.49
N VAL A 20 0.87 -6.69 -8.40
CA VAL A 20 0.86 -5.26 -8.05
C VAL A 20 -0.49 -4.85 -7.49
N LEU A 21 -1.59 -5.20 -8.15
CA LEU A 21 -2.95 -4.88 -7.68
C LEU A 21 -3.25 -5.50 -6.30
N ARG A 22 -2.77 -6.73 -6.04
CA ARG A 22 -2.86 -7.37 -4.72
C ARG A 22 -2.12 -6.57 -3.64
N LYS A 23 -0.90 -6.12 -3.93
CA LYS A 23 -0.13 -5.27 -3.00
C LYS A 23 -0.81 -3.94 -2.75
N LEU A 24 -1.29 -3.28 -3.81
CA LEU A 24 -2.02 -2.02 -3.69
C LEU A 24 -3.32 -2.18 -2.89
N LEU A 25 -4.00 -3.32 -3.02
CA LEU A 25 -5.20 -3.64 -2.25
C LEU A 25 -4.88 -3.84 -0.77
N GLN A 26 -3.75 -4.50 -0.45
CA GLN A 26 -3.27 -4.64 0.94
C GLN A 26 -2.93 -3.31 1.59
N LEU A 27 -2.43 -2.36 0.80
CA LEU A 27 -2.13 -0.99 1.24
C LEU A 27 -3.37 -0.07 1.22
N ASN A 28 -4.57 -0.60 0.96
CA ASN A 28 -5.80 0.19 0.79
C ASN A 28 -5.70 1.32 -0.27
N LEU A 29 -4.79 1.20 -1.24
CA LEU A 29 -4.59 2.19 -2.30
C LEU A 29 -5.52 1.96 -3.50
N VAL A 30 -6.05 0.75 -3.61
CA VAL A 30 -7.10 0.39 -4.57
C VAL A 30 -8.18 -0.39 -3.85
N GLN A 31 -9.41 -0.29 -4.34
CA GLN A 31 -10.56 -1.05 -3.85
C GLN A 31 -11.00 -2.08 -4.88
N ARG A 32 -11.46 -3.23 -4.39
CA ARG A 32 -12.11 -4.25 -5.22
C ARG A 32 -13.61 -3.99 -5.25
N ILE A 33 -14.17 -3.76 -6.43
CA ILE A 33 -15.61 -3.62 -6.64
C ILE A 33 -16.20 -5.02 -6.81
N ALA A 34 -17.23 -5.34 -6.03
CA ALA A 34 -17.90 -6.63 -6.08
C ALA A 34 -18.63 -6.81 -7.42
N SER A 35 -18.08 -7.68 -8.27
CA SER A 35 -18.72 -8.19 -9.48
C SER A 35 -18.15 -9.57 -9.81
N ASN A 36 -18.81 -10.29 -10.71
CA ASN A 36 -18.45 -11.65 -11.13
C ASN A 36 -17.00 -11.75 -11.67
N SER A 37 -16.42 -10.62 -12.09
CA SER A 37 -14.99 -10.44 -12.36
C SER A 37 -14.39 -9.46 -11.34
N ALA A 38 -13.19 -9.72 -10.82
CA ALA A 38 -12.56 -8.80 -9.88
C ALA A 38 -12.19 -7.48 -10.57
N MET A 39 -13.04 -6.45 -10.39
CA MET A 39 -12.76 -5.10 -10.83
C MET A 39 -12.03 -4.33 -9.73
N PHE A 40 -11.03 -3.54 -10.15
CA PHE A 40 -10.26 -2.66 -9.28
C PHE A 40 -10.57 -1.20 -9.62
N SER A 41 -10.73 -0.39 -8.59
CA SER A 41 -10.82 1.07 -8.68
C SER A 41 -9.75 1.68 -7.80
N ILE A 42 -9.16 2.77 -8.26
CA ILE A 42 -8.28 3.60 -7.43
C ILE A 42 -9.18 4.48 -6.57
N HIS A 43 -8.76 4.79 -5.34
CA HIS A 43 -9.41 5.81 -4.52
C HIS A 43 -9.20 7.21 -5.11
N GLU A 44 -9.92 8.21 -4.59
CA GLU A 44 -9.64 9.60 -4.93
C GLU A 44 -8.21 9.99 -4.50
N LYS A 45 -7.60 10.92 -5.24
CA LYS A 45 -6.18 11.28 -5.05
C LYS A 45 -5.90 11.76 -3.62
N GLU A 46 -6.83 12.47 -2.99
CA GLU A 46 -6.75 12.97 -1.63
C GLU A 46 -6.69 11.82 -0.62
N VAL A 47 -7.52 10.79 -0.83
CA VAL A 47 -7.57 9.59 0.01
C VAL A 47 -6.26 8.81 -0.11
N VAL A 48 -5.77 8.61 -1.33
CA VAL A 48 -4.48 7.95 -1.59
C VAL A 48 -3.34 8.67 -0.89
N ILE A 49 -3.27 10.00 -0.99
CA ILE A 49 -2.24 10.82 -0.33
C ILE A 49 -2.36 10.68 1.19
N SER A 50 -3.57 10.73 1.74
CA SER A 50 -3.80 10.59 3.19
C SER A 50 -3.27 9.25 3.71
N ILE A 51 -3.60 8.13 3.05
CA ILE A 51 -3.13 6.79 3.42
C ILE A 51 -1.62 6.73 3.42
N LEU A 52 -0.96 7.24 2.37
CA LEU A 52 0.49 7.24 2.27
C LEU A 52 1.16 8.10 3.36
N CYS A 53 0.54 9.23 3.71
CA CYS A 53 1.01 10.09 4.79
C CYS A 53 0.87 9.41 6.16
N GLU A 54 -0.23 8.70 6.42
CA GLU A 54 -0.45 7.95 7.66
C GLU A 54 0.54 6.80 7.82
N GLU A 55 0.73 5.99 6.78
CA GLU A 55 1.73 4.90 6.78
C GLU A 55 3.14 5.43 7.02
N SER A 56 3.50 6.55 6.41
CA SER A 56 4.80 7.19 6.60
C SER A 56 4.99 7.66 8.05
N LYS A 57 3.97 8.31 8.63
CA LYS A 57 4.00 8.74 10.04
C LYS A 57 4.12 7.56 11.00
N TYR A 58 3.37 6.48 10.75
CA TYR A 58 3.44 5.27 11.56
C TYR A 58 4.85 4.67 11.56
N SER A 59 5.47 4.58 10.37
CA SER A 59 6.84 4.09 10.21
C SER A 59 7.88 4.97 10.94
N ILE A 60 7.76 6.30 10.82
CA ILE A 60 8.64 7.25 11.53
C ILE A 60 8.49 7.07 13.04
N ASN A 61 7.26 7.10 13.57
CA ASN A 61 7.01 6.96 15.00
C ASN A 61 7.53 5.64 15.55
N GLY A 62 7.37 4.54 14.79
CA GLY A 62 7.94 3.24 15.17
C GLY A 62 9.46 3.27 15.23
N THR A 63 10.10 3.89 14.24
CA THR A 63 11.56 4.07 14.20
C THR A 63 12.06 4.93 15.36
N GLU A 64 11.39 6.04 15.65
CA GLU A 64 11.70 6.90 16.80
C GLU A 64 11.57 6.15 18.12
N GLY A 65 10.53 5.33 18.28
CA GLY A 65 10.37 4.45 19.44
C GLY A 65 11.51 3.44 19.59
N HIS A 66 11.94 2.81 18.49
CA HIS A 66 13.10 1.91 18.52
C HIS A 66 14.39 2.64 18.93
N ILE A 67 14.62 3.85 18.42
CA ILE A 67 15.79 4.68 18.78
C ILE A 67 15.73 5.07 20.26
N ALA A 68 14.58 5.52 20.75
CA ALA A 68 14.40 5.89 22.15
C ALA A 68 14.67 4.73 23.11
N ASN A 69 14.15 3.53 22.78
CA ASN A 69 14.40 2.32 23.56
C ASN A 69 15.89 1.96 23.59
N TYR A 70 16.56 2.02 22.43
CA TYR A 70 18.00 1.75 22.34
C TYR A 70 18.84 2.73 23.18
N LEU A 71 18.49 4.03 23.13
CA LEU A 71 19.17 5.05 23.94
C LEU A 71 18.95 4.83 25.43
N TYR A 72 17.74 4.44 25.84
CA TYR A 72 17.43 4.11 27.23
C TYR A 72 18.24 2.92 27.74
N GLU A 73 18.34 1.84 26.95
CA GLU A 73 19.14 0.65 27.29
C GLU A 73 20.63 0.97 27.50
N ILE A 74 21.17 1.94 26.77
CA ILE A 74 22.58 2.35 26.87
C ILE A 74 22.82 3.30 28.05
N GLN A 75 21.86 4.18 28.36
CA GLN A 75 21.97 5.13 29.48
C GLN A 75 21.69 4.49 30.86
N GLY A 76 21.11 3.28 30.89
CA GLY A 76 20.86 2.49 32.10
C GLY A 76 22.06 1.65 32.60
N LYS A 77 23.28 1.94 32.13
CA LYS A 77 24.56 1.43 32.65
C LYS A 77 25.43 2.59 33.11
#